data_AF-A0A9P4H8P9-F1
#
_entry.id   AF-A0A9P4H8P9-F1
#
_cell.length_a   1.000
_cell.length_b   1.000
_cell.length_c   1.000
_cell.angle_alpha   90.00
_cell.angle_beta   90.00
_cell.angle_gamma   90.00
#
_symmetry.space_group_name_H-M   'P 1'
#
loop_
_entity.id
_entity.type
_entity.pdbx_description
1 polymer ?
#
loop_
_entity_poly.entity_id
_entity_poly.type
_entity_poly.pdbx_seq_one_letter_code
_entity_poly.pdbx_strand_id
1 'polypeptide(L)' 'MCLGINLAYAEMYLTIAAMVQNFDFELVDSSIENIFPYRDYALSYGKDHNYGVKFKMTKVLQE' A
#
# COMPACT_ATOMS: atom_id res chain seq x y z
N MET A 1 7.37 17.88 -12.79
CA MET A 1 8.16 16.66 -13.06
C MET A 1 8.86 16.26 -11.76
N CYS A 2 8.74 15.00 -11.32
CA CYS A 2 9.33 14.56 -10.05
C CYS A 2 10.79 14.15 -10.26
N LEU A 3 11.73 14.92 -9.72
CA LEU A 3 13.17 14.61 -9.79
C LEU A 3 13.51 13.32 -9.02
N GLY A 4 12.74 13.01 -7.98
CA GLY A 4 12.92 11.82 -7.15
C GLY A 4 12.24 10.56 -7.65
N ILE A 5 11.72 10.53 -8.89
CA ILE A 5 10.88 9.42 -9.35
C ILE A 5 11.58 8.05 -9.31
N ASN A 6 12.88 8.01 -9.63
CA ASN A 6 13.66 6.77 -9.57
C ASN A 6 13.85 6.26 -8.15
N LEU A 7 14.13 7.18 -7.20
CA LEU A 7 14.27 6.82 -5.80
C LEU A 7 12.92 6.35 -5.22
N ALA A 8 11.83 7.02 -5.58
CA ALA A 8 10.49 6.62 -5.16
C ALA A 8 10.14 5.20 -5.62
N TYR A 9 10.46 4.83 -6.87
CA TYR A 9 10.25 3.46 -7.34
C TYR A 9 11.12 2.44 -6.61
N ALA A 10 12.40 2.77 -6.33
CA ALA A 10 13.29 1.89 -5.58
C ALA A 10 12.76 1.64 -4.15
N GLU A 11 12.36 2.70 -3.45
CA GLU A 11 11.79 2.62 -2.10
C GLU A 11 10.48 1.83 -2.07
N MET A 12 9.55 2.08 -3.00
CA MET A 12 8.30 1.31 -3.09
C MET A 12 8.57 -0.17 -3.33
N TYR A 13 9.50 -0.49 -4.23
CA TYR A 13 9.87 -1.88 -4.52
C TYR A 13 10.46 -2.57 -3.28
N LEU A 14 11.46 -1.96 -2.64
CA LEU A 14 12.11 -2.54 -1.46
C LEU A 14 11.14 -2.67 -0.28
N THR A 15 10.27 -1.68 -0.08
CA THR A 15 9.26 -1.71 0.98
C THR A 15 8.28 -2.86 0.77
N ILE A 16 7.72 -3.00 -0.43
CA ILE A 16 6.79 -4.10 -0.74
C ILE A 16 7.50 -5.44 -0.63
N ALA A 17 8.71 -5.56 -1.19
CA ALA A 17 9.50 -6.78 -1.10
C ALA A 17 9.77 -7.20 0.35
N ALA A 18 10.20 -6.26 1.20
CA ALA A 18 10.43 -6.50 2.61
C ALA A 18 9.14 -6.95 3.32
N MET A 19 8.00 -6.31 3.04
CA MET A 19 6.72 -6.69 3.63
C MET A 19 6.30 -8.11 3.23
N VAL A 20 6.25 -8.42 1.93
CA VAL A 20 5.69 -9.70 1.43
C VAL A 20 6.62 -10.89 1.67
N GLN A 21 7.93 -10.66 1.84
CA GLN A 21 8.88 -11.74 2.14
C GLN A 21 8.95 -12.10 3.62
N ASN A 22 8.66 -11.14 4.50
CA ASN A 22 8.85 -11.33 5.94
C ASN A 22 7.55 -11.61 6.69
N PHE A 23 6.37 -11.37 6.10
CA PHE A 23 5.12 -11.44 6.84
C PHE A 23 3.95 -12.00 6.01
N ASP A 24 3.05 -12.71 6.69
CA ASP A 24 1.71 -13.01 6.18
C ASP A 24 0.72 -11.93 6.66
N PHE A 25 -0.24 -11.60 5.78
CA PHE A 25 -1.25 -10.58 6.05
C PHE A 25 -2.66 -11.10 5.80
N GLU A 26 -3.59 -10.66 6.62
CA GLU A 26 -5.03 -10.82 6.43
C GLU A 26 -5.67 -9.45 6.26
N LEU A 27 -6.54 -9.30 5.26
CA LEU A 27 -7.22 -8.04 4.99
C LEU A 27 -8.32 -7.81 6.03
N VAL A 28 -8.36 -6.61 6.64
CA VAL A 28 -9.34 -6.27 7.69
C VAL A 28 -10.05 -4.99 7.30
N ASP A 29 -11.38 -4.97 7.38
CA ASP A 29 -12.22 -3.80 7.08
C ASP A 29 -11.88 -3.09 5.76
N SER A 30 -11.28 -3.81 4.81
CA SER A 30 -10.83 -3.27 3.53
C SER A 30 -11.36 -4.10 2.39
N SER A 31 -11.88 -3.41 1.38
CA SER A 31 -12.44 -4.00 0.17
C SER A 31 -11.99 -3.17 -1.04
N ILE A 32 -12.10 -3.76 -2.24
CA ILE A 32 -11.77 -3.09 -3.50
C ILE A 32 -12.58 -1.79 -3.65
N GLU A 33 -13.84 -1.80 -3.22
CA GLU A 33 -14.76 -0.66 -3.31
C GLU A 33 -14.26 0.57 -2.53
N ASN A 34 -13.56 0.36 -1.42
CA ASN A 34 -13.07 1.43 -0.56
C ASN A 34 -11.70 1.98 -1.01
N ILE A 35 -10.93 1.18 -1.76
CA ILE A 35 -9.59 1.54 -2.24
C ILE A 35 -9.58 2.00 -3.71
N PHE A 36 -10.68 1.76 -4.44
CA PHE A 36 -10.75 2.10 -5.85
C PHE A 36 -10.58 3.62 -6.06
N PRO A 37 -9.73 4.05 -7.01
CA PRO A 37 -9.57 5.47 -7.31
C PRO A 37 -10.90 6.13 -7.67
N TYR A 38 -11.32 7.11 -6.88
CA TYR A 38 -12.51 7.93 -7.15
C TYR A 38 -12.15 9.29 -7.74
N ARG A 39 -11.00 9.85 -7.34
CA ARG A 39 -10.46 11.12 -7.86
C ARG A 39 -8.96 11.00 -8.11
N ASP A 40 -8.50 11.63 -9.18
CA ASP A 40 -7.07 11.72 -9.53
C ASP A 40 -6.61 13.19 -9.43
N TYR A 41 -5.83 13.49 -8.38
CA TYR A 41 -5.20 14.80 -8.16
C TYR A 41 -3.67 14.62 -8.14
N ALA A 42 -3.12 13.98 -9.18
CA ALA A 42 -1.73 13.50 -9.27
C ALA A 42 -1.38 12.34 -8.32
N LEU A 43 -2.12 12.18 -7.23
CA LEU A 43 -2.25 10.95 -6.45
C LEU A 43 -3.74 10.57 -6.42
N SER A 44 -4.03 9.28 -6.56
CA SER A 44 -5.40 8.77 -6.51
C SER A 44 -5.92 8.72 -5.08
N TYR A 45 -7.15 9.19 -4.89
CA TYR A 45 -7.86 9.11 -3.62
C TYR A 45 -9.09 8.22 -3.76
N GLY A 46 -9.37 7.44 -2.71
CA GLY A 46 -10.62 6.70 -2.56
C GLY A 46 -11.81 7.65 -2.38
N LYS A 47 -13.01 7.09 -2.34
CA LYS A 47 -14.25 7.86 -2.10
C LYS A 47 -14.19 8.62 -0.77
N ASP A 48 -13.69 7.95 0.27
CA ASP A 48 -13.33 8.57 1.54
C ASP A 48 -11.85 8.99 1.49
N HIS A 49 -11.60 10.29 1.55
CA HIS A 49 -10.27 10.86 1.34
C HIS A 49 -9.31 10.54 2.50
N ASN A 50 -9.83 10.07 3.64
CA ASN A 50 -9.04 9.67 4.81
C ASN A 50 -8.96 8.15 4.98
N TYR A 51 -9.25 7.39 3.92
CA TYR A 51 -9.22 5.94 3.95
C TYR A 51 -7.78 5.40 3.85
N GLY A 52 -7.39 4.55 4.80
CA GLY A 52 -6.16 3.77 4.76
C GLY A 52 -6.45 2.28 4.63
N VAL A 53 -5.61 1.55 3.89
CA VAL A 53 -5.70 0.08 3.80
C VAL A 53 -5.37 -0.51 5.17
N LYS A 54 -6.32 -1.24 5.74
CA LYS A 54 -6.16 -1.94 7.01
C LYS A 54 -5.92 -3.42 6.75
N PHE A 55 -4.92 -3.96 7.44
CA PHE A 55 -4.61 -5.37 7.42
C PHE A 55 -4.04 -5.77 8.77
N LYS A 56 -4.10 -7.06 9.07
CA LYS A 56 -3.50 -7.66 10.24
C LYS A 56 -2.33 -8.53 9.81
N MET A 57 -1.17 -8.33 10.44
CA MET A 57 -0.05 -9.26 10.33
C MET A 57 -0.40 -10.53 11.10
N THR A 58 -0.45 -11.67 10.41
CA THR A 58 -0.84 -12.95 11.01
C THR A 58 0.36 -13.80 11.38
N LYS A 59 1.48 -13.65 10.66
CA LYS A 59 2.70 -14.41 10.88
C LYS A 59 3.95 -13.63 10.46
N VAL A 60 5.07 -13.92 11.13
CA VAL A 60 6.42 -13.55 10.69
C VAL A 60 7.06 -14.78 10.03
N LEU A 61 7.58 -14.61 8.81
CA LEU A 61 8.10 -15.67 7.94
C LEU A 61 9.61 -15.85 8.05
N GLN A 62 10.36 -14.78 8.31
CA GLN A 62 11.81 -14.79 8.52
C GLN A 62 12.13 -14.42 9.97
N GLU A 63 12.97 -15.23 10.64
CA GLU A 63 13.60 -14.92 11.93
C GLU A 63 14.89 -14.11 11.73
#